data_AF-A0A4V0ZGH9-F1
#
_entry.id   AF-A0A4V0ZGH9-F1
#
_cell.length_a   1.000
_cell.length_b   1.000
_cell.length_c   1.000
_cell.angle_alpha   90.00
_cell.angle_beta   90.00
_cell.angle_gamma   90.00
#
_symmetry.space_group_name_H-M   'P 1'
#
loop_
_entity.id
_entity.type
_entity.pdbx_description
1 polymer ?
#
loop_
_entity_poly.entity_id
_entity_poly.type
_entity_poly.pdbx_seq_one_letter_code
_entity_poly.pdbx_strand_id
1 'polypeptide(L)'
;MVVQKKLSVFILLSALFSASSFAKIKHISLHEIESSGEQALSIKLNIVEQRAKPIKFTLVSQNAEWPLEFKRLNDYMLRIKGSMALKLPARINVYEKNSSQWLKVKEVPLSKERATLASDKTIISSAIKPNDNFATTSIKNDIPPVVTQTGINAQKQQCLLTRKNNNETLWSIASRYKLEWSTDVYSAMIAIYQSNLAQFNNQHISQLKSGALLVCPNPQSLAKLGGKKQMQQKFNALNNRK
;
A
#
# COMPACT_ATOMS: atom_id res chain seq x y z
N MET A 1 -46.50 12.66 68.53
CA MET A 1 -46.85 13.15 67.19
C MET A 1 -45.59 13.66 66.50
N VAL A 2 -44.88 12.80 65.76
CA VAL A 2 -44.03 13.18 64.59
C VAL A 2 -43.92 11.93 63.71
N VAL A 3 -44.43 12.05 62.49
CA VAL A 3 -44.28 11.10 61.40
C VAL A 3 -43.01 11.45 60.64
N GLN A 4 -42.13 10.48 60.37
CA GLN A 4 -41.23 10.53 59.22
C GLN A 4 -41.06 9.10 58.65
N LYS A 5 -41.79 8.84 57.57
CA LYS A 5 -41.48 7.82 56.56
C LYS A 5 -40.16 8.18 55.86
N LYS A 6 -39.35 7.18 55.50
CA LYS A 6 -38.58 7.07 54.22
C LYS A 6 -37.81 5.74 54.29
N LEU A 7 -38.28 4.68 53.63
CA LEU A 7 -38.25 4.36 52.20
C LEU A 7 -36.85 3.95 51.71
N SER A 8 -36.78 2.69 51.29
CA SER A 8 -35.68 1.92 50.74
C SER A 8 -34.87 2.60 49.65
N VAL A 9 -33.54 2.46 49.69
CA VAL A 9 -32.66 2.57 48.52
C VAL A 9 -31.55 1.53 48.67
N PHE A 10 -31.69 0.38 48.01
CA PHE A 10 -30.60 -0.61 47.91
C PHE A 10 -30.67 -1.44 46.63
N ILE A 11 -30.92 -0.81 45.47
CA ILE A 11 -30.73 -1.47 44.16
C ILE A 11 -30.30 -0.41 43.14
N LEU A 12 -29.00 -0.07 43.09
CA LEU A 12 -28.41 0.63 41.93
C LEU A 12 -26.87 0.61 41.99
N LEU A 13 -26.27 -0.59 42.04
CA LEU A 13 -24.81 -0.74 41.90
C LEU A 13 -24.47 -1.89 40.95
N SER A 14 -25.12 -1.95 39.78
CA SER A 14 -24.89 -2.99 38.77
C SER A 14 -24.95 -2.46 37.33
N ALA A 15 -24.45 -1.24 37.07
CA ALA A 15 -24.50 -0.63 35.73
C ALA A 15 -23.25 0.18 35.34
N LEU A 16 -22.05 -0.19 35.81
CA LEU A 16 -20.82 0.54 35.46
C LEU A 16 -19.67 -0.35 35.01
N PHE A 17 -19.94 -1.35 34.15
CA PHE A 17 -18.88 -1.96 33.32
C PHE A 17 -19.41 -2.24 31.92
N SER A 18 -19.91 -1.21 31.24
CA SER A 18 -19.98 -1.26 29.78
C SER A 18 -18.56 -1.14 29.24
N ALA A 19 -17.92 -2.28 28.96
CA ALA A 19 -16.67 -2.33 28.22
C ALA A 19 -16.86 -1.57 26.91
N SER A 20 -16.26 -0.38 26.84
CA SER A 20 -16.35 0.49 25.68
C SER A 20 -15.62 -0.17 24.52
N SER A 21 -16.37 -0.66 23.55
CA SER A 21 -15.81 -1.29 22.36
C SER A 21 -15.30 -0.19 21.42
N PHE A 22 -13.98 -0.03 21.38
CA PHE A 22 -13.28 1.06 20.69
C PHE A 22 -13.35 0.92 19.15
N ALA A 23 -13.86 1.93 18.44
CA ALA A 23 -13.75 1.99 16.97
C ALA A 23 -12.32 2.27 16.51
N LYS A 24 -11.91 1.70 15.36
CA LYS A 24 -10.53 1.67 14.88
C LYS A 24 -10.51 1.58 13.35
N ILE A 25 -9.78 2.47 12.67
CA ILE A 25 -9.46 2.31 11.25
C ILE A 25 -8.54 1.09 11.12
N LYS A 26 -8.97 0.09 10.35
CA LYS A 26 -8.18 -1.10 10.09
C LYS A 26 -7.14 -0.83 9.01
N HIS A 27 -7.55 -0.15 7.95
CA HIS A 27 -6.71 0.13 6.81
C HIS A 27 -7.10 1.43 6.10
N ILE A 28 -6.11 2.16 5.61
CA ILE A 28 -6.30 3.31 4.72
C ILE A 28 -5.10 3.42 3.78
N SER A 29 -5.34 3.68 2.50
CA SER A 29 -4.27 3.80 1.50
C SER A 29 -4.62 4.73 0.35
N LEU A 30 -3.60 5.27 -0.31
CA LEU A 30 -3.76 6.06 -1.52
C LEU A 30 -4.33 5.19 -2.65
N HIS A 31 -5.48 5.61 -3.20
CA HIS A 31 -6.07 4.99 -4.39
C HIS A 31 -5.56 5.69 -5.65
N GLU A 32 -5.81 7.01 -5.74
CA GLU A 32 -5.49 7.83 -6.91
C GLU A 32 -5.34 9.30 -6.50
N ILE A 33 -4.40 10.01 -7.13
CA ILE A 33 -4.33 11.47 -7.10
C ILE A 33 -5.03 11.95 -8.37
N GLU A 34 -6.16 12.64 -8.22
CA GLU A 34 -7.01 13.10 -9.33
C GLU A 34 -6.58 14.48 -9.85
N SER A 35 -5.96 15.30 -9.00
CA SER A 35 -5.42 16.62 -9.35
C SER A 35 -4.01 16.52 -9.94
N SER A 36 -3.69 17.36 -10.93
CA SER A 36 -2.35 17.44 -11.52
C SER A 36 -1.83 18.88 -11.57
N GLY A 37 -0.51 19.05 -11.50
CA GLY A 37 0.16 20.34 -11.58
C GLY A 37 -0.31 21.33 -10.50
N GLU A 38 -0.69 22.53 -10.94
CA GLU A 38 -1.14 23.64 -10.09
C GLU A 38 -2.60 23.54 -9.65
N GLN A 39 -3.30 22.45 -9.97
CA GLN A 39 -4.69 22.28 -9.56
C GLN A 39 -4.81 21.98 -8.07
N ALA A 40 -5.88 22.50 -7.46
CA ALA A 40 -6.27 22.20 -6.08
C ALA A 40 -6.33 20.68 -5.84
N LEU A 41 -5.81 20.25 -4.69
CA LEU A 41 -5.67 18.84 -4.34
C LEU A 41 -7.02 18.11 -4.44
N SER A 42 -7.06 17.01 -5.19
CA SER A 42 -8.16 16.04 -5.18
C SER A 42 -7.58 14.63 -5.19
N ILE A 43 -7.90 13.83 -4.18
CA ILE A 43 -7.35 12.49 -3.99
C ILE A 43 -8.47 11.51 -3.64
N LYS A 44 -8.39 10.28 -4.14
CA LYS A 44 -9.15 9.15 -3.62
C LYS A 44 -8.29 8.31 -2.67
N LEU A 45 -8.86 7.96 -1.52
CA LEU A 45 -8.29 6.99 -0.60
C LEU A 45 -9.20 5.76 -0.50
N ASN A 46 -8.59 4.58 -0.41
CA ASN A 46 -9.27 3.38 0.04
C ASN A 46 -9.32 3.37 1.57
N ILE A 47 -10.44 2.99 2.17
CA ILE A 47 -10.62 2.90 3.62
C ILE A 47 -11.31 1.59 4.01
N VAL A 48 -10.90 1.00 5.15
CA VAL A 48 -11.61 -0.10 5.80
C VAL A 48 -11.69 0.22 7.29
N GLU A 49 -12.92 0.35 7.78
CA GLU A 49 -13.25 0.69 9.17
C GLU A 49 -13.99 -0.47 9.84
N GLN A 50 -13.73 -0.70 11.12
CA GLN A 50 -14.51 -1.68 11.89
C GLN A 50 -15.82 -1.08 12.41
N ARG A 51 -15.83 0.22 12.77
CA ARG A 51 -17.00 1.01 13.14
C ARG A 51 -16.75 2.49 12.82
N ALA A 52 -17.81 3.25 12.54
CA ALA A 52 -17.73 4.66 12.19
C ALA A 52 -17.39 5.53 13.43
N LYS A 53 -16.23 6.20 13.39
CA LYS A 53 -15.85 7.30 14.29
C LYS A 53 -15.61 8.56 13.48
N PRO A 54 -15.68 9.76 14.10
CA PRO A 54 -15.24 10.97 13.43
C PRO A 54 -13.76 10.88 13.03
N ILE A 55 -13.50 11.09 11.74
CA ILE A 55 -12.17 11.10 11.15
C ILE A 55 -11.83 12.50 10.65
N LYS A 56 -10.56 12.86 10.67
CA LYS A 56 -10.03 14.11 10.14
C LYS A 56 -8.78 13.85 9.33
N PHE A 57 -8.61 14.59 8.26
CA PHE A 57 -7.46 14.52 7.37
C PHE A 57 -6.73 15.85 7.34
N THR A 58 -5.41 15.78 7.25
CA THR A 58 -4.57 16.95 6.99
C THR A 58 -3.52 16.61 5.96
N LEU A 59 -3.13 17.60 5.15
CA LEU A 59 -1.99 17.54 4.25
C LEU A 59 -0.77 18.08 4.99
N VAL A 60 0.29 17.28 5.07
CA VAL A 60 1.61 17.77 5.46
C VAL A 60 2.47 17.93 4.23
N SER A 61 2.90 19.16 3.96
CA SER A 61 3.83 19.52 2.89
C SER A 61 4.63 20.76 3.31
N GLN A 62 5.91 20.83 2.91
CA GLN A 62 6.79 21.98 3.19
C GLN A 62 6.79 22.42 4.68
N ASN A 63 6.80 21.45 5.61
CA ASN A 63 6.73 21.66 7.07
C ASN A 63 5.45 22.36 7.59
N ALA A 64 4.43 22.51 6.76
CA ALA A 64 3.12 23.00 7.15
C ALA A 64 2.09 21.86 7.14
N GLU A 65 1.06 21.97 7.98
CA GLU A 65 -0.04 21.02 8.07
C GLU A 65 -1.37 21.74 7.84
N TRP A 66 -2.12 21.31 6.83
CA TRP A 66 -3.35 21.98 6.39
C TRP A 66 -4.54 21.03 6.52
N PRO A 67 -5.67 21.45 7.12
CA PRO A 67 -6.86 20.62 7.18
C PRO A 67 -7.40 20.35 5.78
N LEU A 68 -7.93 19.16 5.58
CA LEU A 68 -8.55 18.75 4.33
C LEU A 68 -10.01 18.41 4.53
N GLU A 69 -10.81 18.77 3.53
CA GLU A 69 -12.19 18.32 3.44
C GLU A 69 -12.23 16.92 2.85
N PHE A 70 -13.24 16.14 3.25
CA PHE A 70 -13.46 14.84 2.64
C PHE A 70 -14.94 14.58 2.42
N LYS A 71 -15.22 13.80 1.38
CA LYS A 71 -16.53 13.24 1.07
C LYS A 71 -16.40 11.73 1.00
N ARG A 72 -17.25 11.02 1.74
CA ARG A 72 -17.38 9.57 1.59
C ARG A 72 -18.06 9.28 0.25
N LEU A 73 -17.42 8.46 -0.58
CA LEU A 73 -17.97 8.04 -1.88
C LEU A 73 -18.77 6.75 -1.74
N ASN A 74 -18.28 5.82 -0.91
CA ASN A 74 -18.96 4.60 -0.48
C ASN A 74 -18.28 4.06 0.80
N ASP A 75 -18.63 2.86 1.24
CA ASP A 75 -18.07 2.23 2.45
C ASP A 75 -16.55 2.02 2.41
N TYR A 76 -15.96 1.98 1.21
CA TYR A 76 -14.56 1.63 0.99
C TYR A 76 -13.71 2.76 0.40
N MET A 77 -14.30 3.90 0.05
CA MET A 77 -13.61 5.01 -0.61
C MET A 77 -14.02 6.37 -0.10
N LEU A 78 -13.01 7.21 0.10
CA LEU A 78 -13.14 8.63 0.40
C LEU A 78 -12.52 9.45 -0.73
N ARG A 79 -13.14 10.59 -1.05
CA ARG A 79 -12.50 11.65 -1.81
C ARG A 79 -12.09 12.77 -0.86
N ILE A 80 -10.82 13.13 -0.89
CA ILE A 80 -10.24 14.20 -0.10
C ILE A 80 -9.92 15.37 -1.02
N LYS A 81 -10.23 16.59 -0.57
CA LYS A 81 -9.93 17.82 -1.27
C LYS A 81 -9.19 18.82 -0.38
N GLY A 82 -8.29 19.55 -0.99
CA GLY A 82 -7.59 20.69 -0.38
C GLY A 82 -7.68 21.91 -1.29
N SER A 83 -7.53 23.10 -0.72
CA SER A 83 -7.60 24.36 -1.46
C SER A 83 -6.31 24.68 -2.24
N MET A 84 -5.22 23.96 -1.98
CA MET A 84 -3.89 24.22 -2.55
C MET A 84 -3.43 23.11 -3.48
N ALA A 85 -2.54 23.47 -4.40
CA ALA A 85 -1.84 22.54 -5.27
C ALA A 85 -0.93 21.59 -4.47
N LEU A 86 -0.76 20.37 -5.00
CA LEU A 86 0.08 19.36 -4.37
C LEU A 86 1.57 19.66 -4.59
N LYS A 87 2.27 20.07 -3.54
CA LYS A 87 3.74 20.19 -3.54
C LYS A 87 4.37 19.00 -2.85
N LEU A 88 5.24 18.28 -3.55
CA LEU A 88 5.98 17.14 -3.00
C LEU A 88 7.27 17.61 -2.32
N PRO A 89 7.80 16.85 -1.33
CA PRO A 89 7.21 15.65 -0.73
C PRO A 89 6.01 15.99 0.16
N ALA A 90 4.99 15.12 0.15
CA ALA A 90 3.77 15.32 0.92
C ALA A 90 3.23 14.01 1.49
N ARG A 91 2.45 14.12 2.57
CA ARG A 91 1.71 13.01 3.19
C ARG A 91 0.36 13.47 3.72
N ILE A 92 -0.58 12.54 3.83
CA ILE A 92 -1.83 12.76 4.54
C ILE A 92 -1.71 12.18 5.93
N ASN A 93 -1.89 13.00 6.97
CA ASN A 93 -2.11 12.48 8.31
C ASN A 93 -3.60 12.18 8.49
N VAL A 94 -3.88 11.06 9.14
CA VAL A 94 -5.23 10.59 9.45
C VAL A 94 -5.41 10.61 10.94
N TYR A 95 -6.44 11.31 11.41
CA TYR A 95 -6.77 11.44 12.82
C TYR A 95 -8.13 10.80 13.12
N GLU A 96 -8.21 10.12 14.25
CA GLU A 96 -9.47 9.65 14.83
C GLU A 96 -9.77 10.43 16.11
N LYS A 97 -11.05 10.77 16.34
CA LYS A 97 -11.47 11.41 17.58
C LYS A 97 -11.62 10.37 18.69
N ASN A 98 -10.85 10.52 19.78
CA ASN A 98 -10.97 9.72 21.00
C ASN A 98 -11.36 10.62 22.18
N SER A 99 -12.56 10.41 22.74
CA SER A 99 -13.13 10.98 23.98
C SER A 99 -13.21 12.51 24.07
N SER A 100 -12.27 13.26 23.49
CA SER A 100 -12.30 14.69 23.16
C SER A 100 -11.07 15.13 22.32
N GLN A 101 -10.07 14.28 22.13
CA GLN A 101 -8.82 14.60 21.43
C GLN A 101 -8.76 13.97 20.03
N TRP A 102 -8.05 14.64 19.12
CA TRP A 102 -7.69 14.07 17.82
C TRP A 102 -6.37 13.32 17.94
N LEU A 103 -6.39 12.00 17.75
CA LEU A 103 -5.19 11.17 17.77
C LEU A 103 -4.79 10.81 16.35
N LYS A 104 -3.54 11.05 15.97
CA LYS A 104 -3.01 10.62 14.67
C LYS A 104 -2.86 9.10 14.68
N VAL A 105 -3.56 8.42 13.78
CA VAL A 105 -3.58 6.95 13.71
C VAL A 105 -2.83 6.40 12.50
N LYS A 106 -2.73 7.16 11.41
CA LYS A 106 -2.07 6.75 10.17
C LYS A 106 -1.44 7.91 9.42
N GLU A 107 -0.44 7.58 8.60
CA GLU A 107 0.15 8.47 7.60
C GLU A 107 0.08 7.79 6.23
N VAL A 108 -0.34 8.53 5.21
CA VAL A 108 -0.41 8.06 3.83
C VAL A 108 0.52 8.92 2.98
N PRO A 109 1.71 8.41 2.61
CA PRO A 109 2.64 9.17 1.78
C PRO A 109 2.07 9.38 0.36
N LEU A 110 2.27 10.58 -0.18
CA LEU A 110 1.86 10.95 -1.54
C LEU A 110 3.01 10.88 -2.55
N SER A 111 4.24 10.64 -2.08
CA SER A 111 5.42 10.33 -2.90
C SER A 111 6.09 9.03 -2.43
N LYS A 112 6.81 8.37 -3.35
CA LYS A 112 7.47 7.06 -3.08
C LYS A 112 8.65 7.14 -2.12
N GLU A 113 9.21 8.31 -1.90
CA GLU A 113 10.61 8.42 -1.43
C GLU A 113 10.83 8.11 0.06
N ARG A 114 9.79 7.82 0.86
CA ARG A 114 9.99 7.52 2.29
C ARG A 114 8.97 6.56 2.92
N ALA A 115 8.53 5.53 2.20
CA ALA A 115 7.90 4.37 2.85
C ALA A 115 8.89 3.54 3.70
N THR A 116 10.16 3.95 3.78
CA THR A 116 11.27 3.24 4.44
C THR A 116 11.64 3.73 5.84
N LEU A 117 10.98 4.74 6.42
CA LEU A 117 11.39 5.32 7.72
C LEU A 117 10.39 5.18 8.89
N ALA A 118 9.35 4.36 8.75
CA ALA A 118 8.37 4.12 9.82
C ALA A 118 8.37 2.67 10.36
N SER A 119 9.40 1.88 10.02
CA SER A 119 9.55 0.52 10.53
C SER A 119 10.96 0.33 11.07
N ASP A 120 11.42 1.19 11.98
CA ASP A 120 12.55 0.81 12.82
C ASP A 120 12.53 1.46 14.22
N LYS A 121 12.09 0.62 15.15
CA LYS A 121 12.32 0.63 16.60
C LYS A 121 11.93 -0.81 16.99
N THR A 122 12.77 -1.71 17.49
CA THR A 122 13.88 -1.55 18.44
C THR A 122 14.64 -2.91 18.58
N ILE A 123 15.96 -2.86 18.91
CA ILE A 123 16.87 -3.85 19.61
C ILE A 123 17.30 -5.11 18.81
N ILE A 124 18.58 -5.54 18.66
CA ILE A 124 19.76 -5.56 19.56
C ILE A 124 21.08 -5.53 18.74
N SER A 125 22.07 -4.75 19.20
CA SER A 125 23.48 -4.86 18.81
C SER A 125 24.19 -6.00 19.54
N SER A 126 25.08 -6.75 18.87
CA SER A 126 26.44 -7.06 19.36
C SER A 126 27.26 -7.96 18.42
N ALA A 127 28.54 -7.58 18.28
CA ALA A 127 29.73 -8.40 18.01
C ALA A 127 30.10 -8.83 16.56
N ILE A 128 30.73 -7.88 15.86
CA ILE A 128 32.03 -7.94 15.14
C ILE A 128 32.77 -9.30 15.11
N LYS A 129 33.17 -9.76 13.90
CA LYS A 129 34.58 -9.81 13.41
C LYS A 129 34.67 -10.18 11.91
N PRO A 130 35.48 -9.46 11.10
CA PRO A 130 35.90 -9.89 9.77
C PRO A 130 37.21 -10.70 9.87
N ASN A 131 37.40 -11.67 8.99
CA ASN A 131 38.74 -12.20 8.74
C ASN A 131 38.96 -12.32 7.23
N ASP A 132 39.93 -11.54 6.77
CA ASP A 132 40.61 -11.68 5.49
C ASP A 132 41.33 -13.04 5.41
N ASN A 133 41.60 -13.49 4.18
CA ASN A 133 42.86 -14.09 3.72
C ASN A 133 42.65 -14.64 2.29
N PHE A 134 43.29 -14.01 1.29
CA PHE A 134 44.53 -14.48 0.64
C PHE A 134 44.22 -15.50 -0.49
N ALA A 135 44.72 -15.45 -1.72
CA ALA A 135 45.60 -14.54 -2.44
C ALA A 135 45.49 -14.80 -3.95
N THR A 136 45.97 -13.81 -4.69
CA THR A 136 46.31 -13.77 -6.11
C THR A 136 47.29 -14.87 -6.54
N THR A 137 47.04 -15.52 -7.68
CA THR A 137 48.10 -16.02 -8.56
C THR A 137 47.72 -15.80 -10.03
N SER A 138 48.55 -15.03 -10.71
CA SER A 138 48.51 -14.73 -12.14
C SER A 138 49.17 -15.86 -12.94
N ILE A 139 48.57 -16.26 -14.08
CA ILE A 139 49.32 -16.85 -15.20
C ILE A 139 48.94 -16.08 -16.48
N LYS A 140 49.99 -15.62 -17.15
CA LYS A 140 50.07 -14.88 -18.40
C LYS A 140 50.22 -15.90 -19.53
N ASN A 141 49.57 -15.70 -20.68
CA ASN A 141 50.20 -15.69 -22.02
C ASN A 141 49.18 -15.73 -23.19
N ASP A 142 49.41 -14.77 -24.11
CA ASP A 142 49.40 -14.84 -25.58
C ASP A 142 48.08 -15.02 -26.39
N ILE A 143 47.84 -14.05 -27.28
CA ILE A 143 46.74 -13.96 -28.26
C ILE A 143 47.29 -14.28 -29.67
N PRO A 144 46.51 -14.91 -30.57
CA PRO A 144 46.07 -14.22 -31.79
C PRO A 144 44.54 -14.28 -32.03
N PRO A 145 43.98 -13.43 -32.91
CA PRO A 145 42.59 -12.99 -32.86
C PRO A 145 41.64 -13.96 -33.59
N VAL A 146 40.58 -14.37 -32.93
CA VAL A 146 39.45 -15.03 -33.59
C VAL A 146 38.16 -14.34 -33.16
N VAL A 147 37.50 -13.79 -34.17
CA VAL A 147 36.22 -13.09 -34.12
C VAL A 147 35.20 -13.95 -33.39
N THR A 148 34.63 -13.46 -32.29
CA THR A 148 33.39 -14.03 -31.75
C THR A 148 32.53 -12.91 -31.21
N GLN A 149 31.40 -12.74 -31.90
CA GLN A 149 30.29 -11.87 -31.54
C GLN A 149 29.87 -12.14 -30.09
N THR A 150 30.15 -11.22 -29.19
CA THR A 150 29.58 -11.22 -27.85
C THR A 150 28.15 -10.70 -27.90
N GLY A 151 27.26 -11.58 -28.33
CA GLY A 151 25.91 -11.59 -27.81
C GLY A 151 26.00 -11.79 -26.30
N ILE A 152 25.91 -10.69 -25.55
CA ILE A 152 25.69 -10.70 -24.12
C ILE A 152 24.30 -11.28 -23.86
N ASN A 153 24.26 -12.61 -23.78
CA ASN A 153 23.21 -13.35 -23.10
C ASN A 153 23.21 -12.91 -21.62
N ALA A 154 22.48 -11.83 -21.35
CA ALA A 154 22.09 -11.46 -20.01
C ALA A 154 21.29 -12.63 -19.45
N GLN A 155 21.91 -13.37 -18.53
CA GLN A 155 21.25 -14.42 -17.79
C GLN A 155 20.01 -13.82 -17.12
N LYS A 156 18.86 -14.26 -17.62
CA LYS A 156 17.52 -13.89 -17.21
C LYS A 156 17.34 -14.36 -15.76
N GLN A 157 17.80 -13.55 -14.80
CA GLN A 157 17.46 -13.74 -13.40
C GLN A 157 15.94 -13.88 -13.33
N GLN A 158 15.49 -15.02 -12.80
CA GLN A 158 14.07 -15.28 -12.61
C GLN A 158 13.57 -14.31 -11.53
N CYS A 159 13.11 -13.15 -11.96
CA CYS A 159 12.51 -12.16 -11.06
C CYS A 159 11.20 -12.75 -10.52
N LEU A 160 11.11 -12.86 -9.19
CA LEU A 160 9.92 -13.28 -8.46
C LEU A 160 9.31 -12.08 -7.75
N LEU A 161 7.99 -11.94 -7.82
CA LEU A 161 7.26 -10.93 -7.08
C LEU A 161 7.16 -11.35 -5.62
N THR A 162 7.57 -10.44 -4.74
CA THR A 162 7.46 -10.62 -3.29
C THR A 162 6.01 -10.50 -2.84
N ARG A 163 5.58 -11.38 -1.94
CA ARG A 163 4.28 -11.34 -1.28
C ARG A 163 4.46 -11.07 0.22
N LYS A 164 3.55 -10.28 0.80
CA LYS A 164 3.56 -10.01 2.25
C LYS A 164 2.96 -11.16 3.07
N ASN A 165 2.02 -11.89 2.47
CA ASN A 165 1.39 -13.07 3.07
C ASN A 165 0.75 -13.93 1.96
N ASN A 166 0.37 -15.16 2.32
CA ASN A 166 -0.15 -16.15 1.37
C ASN A 166 -1.50 -15.76 0.74
N ASN A 167 -2.26 -14.86 1.37
CA ASN A 167 -3.59 -14.42 0.92
C ASN A 167 -3.58 -12.99 0.35
N GLU A 168 -2.41 -12.44 0.04
CA GLU A 168 -2.31 -11.11 -0.55
C GLU A 168 -2.99 -11.10 -1.92
N THR A 169 -3.84 -10.10 -2.16
CA THR A 169 -4.62 -9.99 -3.41
C THR A 169 -3.75 -9.50 -4.57
N LEU A 170 -4.14 -9.85 -5.80
CA LEU A 170 -3.49 -9.33 -7.02
C LEU A 170 -3.43 -7.80 -7.01
N TRP A 171 -4.48 -7.13 -6.54
CA TRP A 171 -4.55 -5.67 -6.47
C TRP A 171 -3.47 -5.09 -5.54
N SER A 172 -3.28 -5.68 -4.35
CA SER A 172 -2.25 -5.24 -3.40
C SER A 172 -0.84 -5.40 -3.98
N ILE A 173 -0.59 -6.53 -4.65
CA ILE A 173 0.70 -6.80 -5.30
C ILE A 173 0.93 -5.79 -6.42
N ALA A 174 -0.02 -5.63 -7.35
CA ALA A 174 0.08 -4.69 -8.46
C ALA A 174 0.23 -3.24 -7.98
N SER A 175 -0.47 -2.83 -6.92
CA SER A 175 -0.37 -1.48 -6.36
C SER A 175 1.03 -1.13 -5.88
N ARG A 176 1.80 -2.14 -5.43
CA ARG A 176 3.19 -2.00 -5.00
C ARG A 176 4.14 -1.87 -6.20
N TYR A 177 4.01 -2.74 -7.20
CA TYR A 177 4.93 -2.83 -8.33
C TYR A 177 4.65 -1.85 -9.48
N LYS A 178 3.42 -1.30 -9.59
CA LYS A 178 3.05 -0.33 -10.66
C LYS A 178 4.05 0.82 -10.79
N LEU A 179 4.59 1.23 -9.64
CA LEU A 179 5.49 2.35 -9.50
C LEU A 179 6.90 2.02 -9.99
N GLU A 180 7.37 0.79 -9.80
CA GLU A 180 8.67 0.32 -10.30
C GLU A 180 8.64 0.15 -11.82
N TRP A 181 7.50 -0.30 -12.35
CA TRP A 181 7.31 -0.53 -13.78
C TRP A 181 6.81 0.69 -14.55
N SER A 182 6.65 1.85 -13.89
CA SER A 182 6.10 3.08 -14.48
C SER A 182 4.76 2.86 -15.20
N THR A 183 3.87 2.06 -14.58
CA THR A 183 2.53 1.74 -15.09
C THR A 183 1.44 2.16 -14.10
N ASP A 184 0.16 2.13 -14.52
CA ASP A 184 -0.98 2.22 -13.61
C ASP A 184 -1.32 0.85 -12.99
N VAL A 185 -2.18 0.85 -11.97
CA VAL A 185 -2.52 -0.39 -11.23
C VAL A 185 -3.18 -1.44 -12.13
N TYR A 186 -4.03 -1.05 -13.08
CA TYR A 186 -4.69 -2.00 -13.98
C TYR A 186 -3.69 -2.61 -14.94
N SER A 187 -2.81 -1.78 -15.53
CA SER A 187 -1.71 -2.26 -16.36
C SER A 187 -0.83 -3.27 -15.60
N ALA A 188 -0.44 -2.97 -14.37
CA ALA A 188 0.33 -3.89 -13.53
C ALA A 188 -0.44 -5.19 -13.23
N MET A 189 -1.74 -5.12 -12.89
CA MET A 189 -2.56 -6.31 -12.66
C MET A 189 -2.65 -7.20 -13.91
N ILE A 190 -2.88 -6.59 -15.09
CA ILE A 190 -2.93 -7.31 -16.36
C ILE A 190 -1.59 -7.96 -16.68
N ALA A 191 -0.48 -7.25 -16.49
CA ALA A 191 0.86 -7.77 -16.74
C ALA A 191 1.19 -9.00 -15.86
N ILE A 192 0.91 -8.89 -14.55
CA ILE A 192 1.11 -9.97 -13.59
C ILE A 192 0.23 -11.16 -13.98
N TYR A 193 -1.05 -10.92 -14.25
CA TYR A 193 -2.00 -11.94 -14.63
C TYR A 193 -1.55 -12.71 -15.89
N GLN A 194 -1.18 -11.99 -16.95
CA GLN A 194 -0.74 -12.61 -18.22
C GLN A 194 0.55 -13.41 -18.08
N SER A 195 1.45 -12.97 -17.20
CA SER A 195 2.73 -13.66 -16.95
C SER A 195 2.59 -14.86 -16.02
N ASN A 196 1.44 -15.02 -15.36
CA ASN A 196 1.23 -16.00 -14.29
C ASN A 196 -0.11 -16.74 -14.38
N LEU A 197 -0.65 -16.99 -15.57
CA LEU A 197 -2.00 -17.56 -15.76
C LEU A 197 -2.25 -18.83 -14.93
N ALA A 198 -1.26 -19.72 -14.81
CA ALA A 198 -1.37 -20.96 -14.03
C ALA A 198 -1.56 -20.73 -12.52
N GLN A 199 -1.31 -19.52 -12.03
CA GLN A 199 -1.45 -19.14 -10.62
C GLN A 199 -2.84 -18.60 -10.27
N PHE A 200 -3.75 -18.53 -11.25
CA PHE A 200 -5.13 -18.10 -11.05
C PHE A 200 -6.08 -19.29 -11.23
N ASN A 201 -6.97 -19.51 -10.27
CA ASN A 201 -8.00 -20.53 -10.41
C ASN A 201 -8.94 -20.15 -11.55
N ASN A 202 -9.29 -21.13 -12.38
CA ASN A 202 -10.16 -20.98 -13.55
C ASN A 202 -9.73 -19.87 -14.52
N GLN A 203 -8.45 -19.46 -14.49
CA GLN A 203 -7.97 -18.29 -15.23
C GLN A 203 -8.85 -17.04 -14.97
N HIS A 204 -9.33 -16.89 -13.73
CA HIS A 204 -10.11 -15.75 -13.32
C HIS A 204 -9.19 -14.75 -12.60
N ILE A 205 -9.12 -13.50 -13.09
CA ILE A 205 -8.11 -12.51 -12.63
C ILE A 205 -8.18 -12.20 -11.13
N SER A 206 -9.36 -12.34 -10.50
CA SER A 206 -9.53 -12.14 -9.06
C SER A 206 -9.31 -13.39 -8.20
N GLN A 207 -9.06 -14.55 -8.80
CA GLN A 207 -8.88 -15.83 -8.09
C GLN A 207 -7.41 -16.25 -8.02
N LEU A 208 -6.55 -15.36 -7.54
CA LEU A 208 -5.14 -15.67 -7.29
C LEU A 208 -5.01 -16.77 -6.21
N LYS A 209 -4.28 -17.85 -6.52
CA LYS A 209 -4.03 -18.94 -5.58
C LYS A 209 -3.26 -18.47 -4.34
N SER A 210 -3.64 -19.03 -3.19
CA SER A 210 -2.92 -18.78 -1.94
C SER A 210 -1.50 -19.32 -2.04
N GLY A 211 -0.50 -18.55 -1.60
CA GLY A 211 0.91 -18.94 -1.63
C GLY A 211 1.54 -19.08 -3.03
N ALA A 212 0.81 -18.80 -4.10
CA ALA A 212 1.34 -18.83 -5.47
C ALA A 212 2.63 -17.99 -5.61
N LEU A 213 3.63 -18.60 -6.22
CA LEU A 213 4.85 -17.94 -6.67
C LEU A 213 4.56 -17.22 -7.99
N LEU A 214 4.82 -15.91 -8.02
CA LEU A 214 4.56 -15.09 -9.18
C LEU A 214 5.87 -14.63 -9.80
N VAL A 215 6.03 -14.84 -11.10
CA VAL A 215 7.13 -14.29 -11.88
C VAL A 215 6.83 -12.86 -12.31
N CYS A 216 7.88 -12.06 -12.44
CA CYS A 216 7.75 -10.70 -12.93
C CYS A 216 7.36 -10.68 -14.42
N PRO A 217 6.54 -9.70 -14.84
CA PRO A 217 6.27 -9.50 -16.25
C PRO A 217 7.53 -9.14 -17.03
N ASN A 218 7.59 -9.53 -18.30
CA ASN A 218 8.72 -9.16 -19.14
C ASN A 218 8.62 -7.67 -19.57
N PRO A 219 9.73 -6.92 -19.63
CA PRO A 219 9.69 -5.49 -19.97
C PRO A 219 9.04 -5.19 -21.33
N GLN A 220 9.24 -6.04 -22.32
CA GLN A 220 8.65 -5.89 -23.65
C GLN A 220 7.11 -5.99 -23.63
N SER A 221 6.55 -6.83 -22.76
CA SER A 221 5.10 -6.96 -22.58
C SER A 221 4.51 -5.76 -21.86
N LEU A 222 5.22 -5.21 -20.87
CA LEU A 222 4.84 -3.99 -20.17
C LEU A 222 4.77 -2.79 -21.14
N ALA A 223 5.76 -2.66 -22.03
CA ALA A 223 5.80 -1.59 -23.04
C ALA A 223 4.68 -1.67 -24.09
N LYS A 224 4.09 -2.86 -24.30
CA LYS A 224 2.97 -3.08 -25.24
C LYS A 224 1.59 -2.87 -24.61
N LEU A 225 1.50 -2.60 -23.30
CA LEU A 225 0.22 -2.36 -22.66
C LEU A 225 -0.34 -1.00 -23.10
N GLY A 226 -1.64 -0.98 -23.36
CA GLY A 226 -2.35 0.24 -23.71
C GLY A 226 -2.58 1.17 -22.51
N GLY A 227 -3.27 2.29 -22.76
CA GLY A 227 -3.54 3.28 -21.71
C GLY A 227 -4.46 2.77 -20.58
N LYS A 228 -4.43 3.46 -19.44
CA LYS A 228 -5.18 3.14 -18.21
C LYS A 228 -6.64 2.74 -18.47
N LYS A 229 -7.37 3.52 -19.27
CA LYS A 229 -8.80 3.26 -19.58
C LYS A 229 -9.00 1.90 -20.27
N GLN A 230 -8.12 1.56 -21.22
CA GLN A 230 -8.18 0.29 -21.93
C GLN A 230 -7.84 -0.89 -21.00
N MET A 231 -6.82 -0.74 -20.14
CA MET A 231 -6.45 -1.79 -19.20
C MET A 231 -7.49 -1.99 -18.10
N GLN A 232 -8.16 -0.92 -17.67
CA GLN A 232 -9.32 -1.01 -16.78
C GLN A 232 -10.48 -1.78 -17.42
N GLN A 233 -10.81 -1.50 -18.68
CA GLN A 233 -11.82 -2.25 -19.42
C GLN A 233 -11.46 -3.73 -19.54
N LYS A 234 -10.18 -4.02 -19.87
CA LYS A 234 -9.67 -5.40 -19.95
C LYS A 234 -9.75 -6.12 -18.60
N PHE A 235 -9.40 -5.44 -17.51
CA PHE A 235 -9.54 -5.98 -16.15
C PHE A 235 -11.00 -6.33 -15.85
N ASN A 236 -11.94 -5.40 -16.10
CA ASN A 236 -13.36 -5.64 -15.86
C ASN A 236 -13.87 -6.83 -16.68
N ALA A 237 -13.47 -6.96 -17.95
CA ALA A 237 -13.84 -8.10 -18.79
C ALA A 237 -13.31 -9.43 -18.26
N LEU A 238 -12.10 -9.47 -17.69
CA LEU A 238 -11.53 -10.67 -17.06
C LEU A 238 -12.16 -10.98 -15.71
N ASN A 239 -12.56 -9.96 -14.95
CA ASN A 239 -13.18 -10.10 -13.64
C ASN A 239 -14.65 -10.51 -13.69
N ASN A 240 -15.31 -10.31 -14.83
CA ASN A 240 -16.71 -10.68 -15.02
C ASN A 240 -16.89 -12.05 -15.70
N ARG A 241 -15.80 -12.80 -15.91
CA ARG A 241 -15.89 -14.17 -16.41
C ARG A 241 -16.48 -15.07 -15.33
N LYS A 242 -17.31 -16.02 -15.73
CA LYS A 242 -17.89 -17.01 -14.82
C LYS A 242 -16.90 -18.14 -14.57
#